data_AF-A0A7V1EHR3-F1
#
_entry.id   AF-A0A7V1EHR3-F1
#
_cell.length_a   1.000
_cell.length_b   1.000
_cell.length_c   1.000
_cell.angle_alpha   90.00
_cell.angle_beta   90.00
_cell.angle_gamma   90.00
#
_symmetry.space_group_name_H-M   'P 1'
#
loop_
_entity.id
_entity.type
_entity.pdbx_description
1 polymer ?
#
loop_
_entity_poly.entity_id
_entity_poly.type
_entity_poly.pdbx_seq_one_letter_code
_entity_poly.pdbx_strand_id
1 'polypeptide(L)'
;MLKKTIVVMIGFFCLGPAIEIPNDVVKARVEECRGFEENFGQVGDFKGNAVDNVLFRARDNNLGIFITDKGISYVIYKTEKSSNEITESKNLKSKNNLLHYARIDLELVNAGIDKSNIVYEDELPGYMNYYLPQSPDGLLFVKTYKKVRIKDVYPGIDWVFKNEDDKWHYEFEVGKDADIGAIKLKIKYADHKIKKG
;
A
#
# COMPACT_ATOMS: atom_id res chain seq x y z
N MET A 1 41.29 3.32 -61.34
CA MET A 1 41.85 3.72 -60.03
C MET A 1 40.77 3.61 -58.97
N LEU A 2 40.82 2.60 -58.10
CA LEU A 2 39.78 2.31 -57.11
C LEU A 2 40.11 3.08 -55.81
N LYS A 3 39.29 4.07 -55.42
CA LYS A 3 39.43 4.76 -54.14
C LYS A 3 38.97 3.84 -53.01
N LYS A 4 39.89 3.44 -52.13
CA LYS A 4 39.56 2.74 -50.88
C LYS A 4 39.02 3.75 -49.87
N THR A 5 37.75 3.63 -49.51
CA THR A 5 37.15 4.33 -48.36
C THR A 5 37.36 3.46 -47.13
N ILE A 6 38.10 3.96 -46.14
CA ILE A 6 38.25 3.31 -44.84
C ILE A 6 37.17 3.91 -43.92
N VAL A 7 36.24 3.07 -43.48
CA VAL A 7 35.27 3.41 -42.44
C VAL A 7 35.85 2.95 -41.11
N VAL A 8 36.09 3.88 -40.19
CA VAL A 8 36.49 3.58 -38.81
C VAL A 8 35.22 3.60 -37.96
N MET A 9 34.82 2.44 -37.46
CA MET A 9 33.71 2.30 -36.52
C MET A 9 34.28 2.17 -35.10
N ILE A 10 34.16 3.22 -34.30
CA ILE A 10 34.59 3.22 -32.90
C ILE A 10 33.44 2.69 -32.06
N GLY A 11 33.52 1.43 -31.63
CA GLY A 11 32.60 0.86 -30.66
C GLY A 11 33.01 1.25 -29.25
N PHE A 12 32.20 2.08 -28.58
CA PHE A 12 32.34 2.31 -27.14
C PHE A 12 31.78 1.10 -26.40
N PHE A 13 32.64 0.15 -26.06
CA PHE A 13 32.31 -0.91 -25.10
C PHE A 13 32.42 -0.33 -23.70
N CYS A 14 31.30 0.14 -23.14
CA CYS A 14 31.24 0.53 -21.73
C CYS A 14 31.30 -0.73 -20.85
N LEU A 15 32.52 -1.19 -20.53
CA LEU A 15 32.76 -2.07 -19.39
C LEU A 15 32.72 -1.24 -18.11
N GLY A 16 31.53 -0.79 -17.72
CA GLY A 16 31.32 -0.25 -16.38
C GLY A 16 31.35 -1.39 -15.36
N PRO A 17 31.99 -1.24 -14.20
CA PRO A 17 31.88 -2.25 -13.15
C PRO A 17 30.41 -2.44 -12.80
N ALA A 18 29.96 -3.69 -12.73
CA ALA A 18 28.67 -4.03 -12.16
C ALA A 18 28.73 -3.69 -10.67
N ILE A 19 28.18 -2.54 -10.29
CA ILE A 19 28.04 -2.15 -8.89
C ILE A 19 26.83 -2.90 -8.37
N GLU A 20 27.07 -3.95 -7.58
CA GLU A 20 25.99 -4.59 -6.81
C GLU A 20 25.56 -3.62 -5.71
N ILE A 21 24.27 -3.26 -5.72
CA ILE A 21 23.68 -2.46 -4.65
C ILE A 21 23.40 -3.41 -3.47
N PRO A 22 23.96 -3.15 -2.28
CA PRO A 22 23.70 -3.97 -1.10
C PRO A 22 22.19 -4.05 -0.76
N ASN A 23 21.72 -5.22 -0.33
CA ASN A 23 20.31 -5.46 -0.04
C ASN A 23 19.75 -4.55 1.07
N ASP A 24 20.58 -4.18 2.05
CA ASP A 24 20.25 -3.23 3.11
C ASP A 24 20.00 -1.83 2.57
N VAL A 25 20.76 -1.38 1.57
CA VAL A 25 20.53 -0.10 0.88
C VAL A 25 19.21 -0.11 0.11
N VAL A 26 18.90 -1.22 -0.57
CA VAL A 26 17.60 -1.39 -1.25
C VAL A 26 16.46 -1.38 -0.23
N LYS A 27 16.62 -2.10 0.88
CA LYS A 27 15.62 -2.18 1.95
C LYS A 27 15.36 -0.81 2.59
N ALA A 28 16.41 -0.07 2.93
CA ALA A 28 16.30 1.28 3.50
C ALA A 28 15.52 2.22 2.57
N ARG A 29 15.78 2.19 1.26
CA ARG A 29 15.01 2.99 0.29
C ARG A 29 13.54 2.61 0.20
N VAL A 30 13.24 1.30 0.29
CA VAL A 30 11.85 0.82 0.30
C VAL A 30 11.13 1.27 1.58
N GLU A 31 11.83 1.26 2.72
CA GLU A 31 11.33 1.77 3.99
C GLU A 31 11.10 3.30 3.93
N GLU A 32 11.99 4.07 3.31
CA GLU A 32 11.83 5.53 3.12
C GLU A 32 10.59 5.90 2.29
N CYS A 33 10.18 5.05 1.34
CA CYS A 33 9.00 5.27 0.51
C CYS A 33 7.70 4.78 1.16
N ARG A 34 7.75 4.20 2.36
CA ARG A 34 6.64 3.48 2.98
C ARG A 34 5.61 4.44 3.59
N GLY A 35 4.65 4.86 2.77
CA GLY A 35 3.58 5.79 3.17
C GLY A 35 2.18 5.30 2.79
N PHE A 36 1.20 6.16 3.03
CA PHE A 36 -0.14 5.99 2.49
C PHE A 36 -0.15 6.23 0.99
N GLU A 37 -0.85 5.39 0.24
CA GLU A 37 -1.00 5.46 -1.21
C GLU A 37 -2.47 5.69 -1.57
N GLU A 38 -2.78 6.74 -2.32
CA GLU A 38 -4.09 6.88 -2.97
C GLU A 38 -4.37 5.70 -3.89
N ASN A 39 -5.62 5.21 -3.90
CA ASN A 39 -6.02 4.14 -4.80
C ASN A 39 -6.38 4.68 -6.19
N PHE A 40 -5.46 4.53 -7.13
CA PHE A 40 -5.64 4.76 -8.57
C PHE A 40 -6.03 3.49 -9.33
N GLY A 41 -6.43 2.42 -8.63
CA GLY A 41 -6.79 1.12 -9.21
C GLY A 41 -5.76 0.01 -8.93
N GLN A 42 -4.69 0.31 -8.19
CA GLN A 42 -3.67 -0.67 -7.80
C GLN A 42 -4.12 -1.61 -6.67
N VAL A 43 -5.31 -1.40 -6.10
CA VAL A 43 -5.91 -2.28 -5.09
C VAL A 43 -6.87 -3.25 -5.78
N GLY A 44 -6.58 -4.55 -5.68
CA GLY A 44 -7.42 -5.61 -6.23
C GLY A 44 -7.89 -6.59 -5.16
N ASP A 45 -9.00 -7.29 -5.44
CA ASP A 45 -9.50 -8.40 -4.64
C ASP A 45 -8.70 -9.69 -4.91
N PHE A 46 -9.02 -10.77 -4.20
CA PHE A 46 -8.34 -12.07 -4.38
C PHE A 46 -8.60 -12.72 -5.75
N LYS A 47 -9.53 -12.19 -6.56
CA LYS A 47 -9.81 -12.62 -7.92
C LYS A 47 -9.12 -11.72 -8.96
N GLY A 48 -8.41 -10.67 -8.52
CA GLY A 48 -7.74 -9.70 -9.38
C GLY A 48 -8.63 -8.58 -9.92
N ASN A 49 -9.86 -8.45 -9.43
CA ASN A 49 -10.73 -7.32 -9.79
C ASN A 49 -10.33 -6.07 -9.00
N ALA A 50 -10.43 -4.89 -9.60
CA ALA A 50 -10.22 -3.63 -8.90
C ALA A 50 -11.23 -3.45 -7.74
N VAL A 51 -10.79 -2.78 -6.67
CA VAL A 51 -11.62 -2.51 -5.48
C VAL A 51 -11.77 -1.00 -5.32
N ASP A 52 -12.81 -0.46 -5.93
CA ASP A 52 -12.99 1.00 -6.08
C ASP A 52 -13.44 1.70 -4.79
N ASN A 53 -14.02 0.94 -3.86
CA ASN A 53 -14.48 1.49 -2.58
C ASN A 53 -13.33 1.71 -1.58
N VAL A 54 -12.11 1.27 -1.91
CA VAL A 54 -10.88 1.63 -1.19
C VAL A 54 -10.39 2.97 -1.71
N LEU A 55 -10.21 3.94 -0.82
CA LEU A 55 -9.81 5.31 -1.14
C LEU A 55 -8.29 5.46 -1.12
N PHE A 56 -7.65 4.91 -0.09
CA PHE A 56 -6.19 4.82 0.01
C PHE A 56 -5.80 3.64 0.91
N ARG A 57 -4.53 3.26 0.87
CA ARG A 57 -4.01 2.13 1.67
C ARG A 57 -2.66 2.43 2.29
N ALA A 58 -2.32 1.64 3.29
CA ALA A 58 -0.97 1.44 3.77
C ALA A 58 -0.64 -0.05 3.81
N ARG A 59 0.65 -0.39 3.75
CA ARG A 59 1.12 -1.77 3.86
C ARG A 59 2.30 -1.85 4.80
N ASP A 60 2.27 -2.84 5.66
CA ASP A 60 3.38 -3.23 6.52
C ASP A 60 3.53 -4.75 6.49
N ASN A 61 4.56 -5.26 5.82
CA ASN A 61 4.93 -6.69 5.80
C ASN A 61 3.73 -7.67 5.61
N ASN A 62 3.10 -8.07 6.71
CA ASN A 62 2.00 -9.02 6.80
C ASN A 62 0.63 -8.35 7.12
N LEU A 63 0.52 -7.04 7.00
CA LEU A 63 -0.66 -6.23 7.29
C LEU A 63 -0.94 -5.30 6.12
N GLY A 64 -2.13 -5.44 5.53
CA GLY A 64 -2.73 -4.45 4.67
C GLY A 64 -3.72 -3.61 5.46
N ILE A 65 -3.61 -2.29 5.36
CA ILE A 65 -4.53 -1.33 5.95
C ILE A 65 -5.22 -0.60 4.80
N PHE A 66 -6.53 -0.76 4.67
CA PHE A 66 -7.30 -0.21 3.55
C PHE A 66 -8.37 0.72 4.08
N ILE A 67 -8.29 2.00 3.73
CA ILE A 67 -9.31 2.98 4.08
C ILE A 67 -10.35 2.97 2.97
N THR A 68 -11.61 2.87 3.36
CA THR A 68 -12.77 2.72 2.46
C THR A 68 -13.76 3.85 2.69
N ASP A 69 -14.73 3.95 1.80
CA ASP A 69 -15.95 4.77 1.94
C ASP A 69 -16.79 4.50 3.20
N LYS A 70 -16.45 3.47 4.00
CA LYS A 70 -17.16 3.11 5.24
C LYS A 70 -16.31 3.14 6.50
N GLY A 71 -15.00 3.18 6.38
CA GLY A 71 -14.08 3.01 7.50
C GLY A 71 -12.78 2.33 7.11
N ILE A 72 -12.25 1.46 7.95
CA ILE A 72 -10.93 0.82 7.78
C ILE A 72 -11.04 -0.71 7.76
N SER A 73 -10.38 -1.33 6.81
CA SER A 73 -10.22 -2.78 6.70
C SER A 73 -8.77 -3.17 6.97
N TYR A 74 -8.57 -4.02 7.96
CA TYR A 74 -7.29 -4.66 8.25
C TYR A 74 -7.28 -6.06 7.63
N VAL A 75 -6.28 -6.36 6.82
CA VAL A 75 -6.05 -7.70 6.25
C VAL A 75 -4.70 -8.19 6.73
N ILE A 76 -4.73 -9.20 7.60
CA ILE A 76 -3.54 -9.80 8.19
C ILE A 76 -3.22 -11.08 7.43
N TYR A 77 -2.05 -11.14 6.84
CA TYR A 77 -1.55 -12.28 6.08
C TYR A 77 -0.66 -13.15 6.98
N LYS A 78 -0.87 -14.47 6.91
CA LYS A 78 0.03 -15.44 7.54
C LYS A 78 0.93 -16.02 6.47
N THR A 79 2.20 -15.67 6.53
CA THR A 79 3.25 -16.31 5.71
C THR A 79 3.61 -17.66 6.34
N GLU A 80 3.30 -18.76 5.67
CA GLU A 80 3.87 -20.07 6.03
C GLU A 80 5.25 -20.17 5.40
N LYS A 81 6.30 -20.24 6.23
CA LYS A 81 7.64 -20.59 5.74
C LYS A 81 7.60 -22.06 5.34
N SER A 82 7.54 -22.37 4.05
CA SER A 82 7.81 -23.74 3.61
C SER A 82 9.29 -24.03 3.86
N SER A 83 9.61 -24.71 4.95
CA SER A 83 10.90 -25.37 5.11
C SER A 83 10.95 -26.55 4.15
N ASN A 84 11.25 -26.30 2.87
CA ASN A 84 11.67 -27.35 1.96
C ASN A 84 12.86 -26.83 1.19
N GLU A 85 13.96 -27.57 1.35
CA GLU A 85 15.21 -27.44 0.64
C GLU A 85 14.98 -27.17 -0.84
N ILE A 86 15.78 -26.25 -1.39
CA ILE A 86 15.85 -25.99 -2.82
C ILE A 86 16.42 -27.25 -3.47
N THR A 87 15.57 -28.20 -3.82
CA THR A 87 15.91 -29.22 -4.82
C THR A 87 15.47 -28.68 -6.17
N GLU A 88 16.43 -28.45 -7.05
CA GLU A 88 16.22 -28.01 -8.43
C GLU A 88 15.20 -28.91 -9.14
N SER A 89 13.97 -28.42 -9.30
CA SER A 89 12.97 -29.07 -10.15
C SER A 89 12.20 -28.00 -10.91
N LYS A 90 12.47 -27.93 -12.21
CA LYS A 90 11.82 -27.08 -13.23
C LYS A 90 10.37 -27.47 -13.49
N ASN A 91 9.53 -27.51 -12.44
CA ASN A 91 8.08 -27.67 -12.58
C ASN A 91 7.36 -26.71 -11.62
N LEU A 92 7.30 -25.44 -12.00
CA LEU A 92 6.42 -24.42 -11.44
C LEU A 92 4.96 -24.67 -11.87
N LYS A 93 4.42 -25.85 -11.56
CA LYS A 93 2.96 -26.01 -11.52
C LYS A 93 2.52 -25.65 -10.12
N SER A 94 1.99 -24.43 -10.02
CA SER A 94 1.26 -23.83 -8.88
C SER A 94 0.82 -24.88 -7.85
N LYS A 95 1.67 -25.12 -6.86
CA LYS A 95 1.18 -25.58 -5.56
C LYS A 95 0.37 -24.39 -5.08
N ASN A 96 -0.95 -24.54 -4.99
CA ASN A 96 -1.83 -23.56 -4.37
C ASN A 96 -1.29 -23.29 -2.96
N ASN A 97 -0.40 -22.31 -2.81
CA ASN A 97 -0.05 -21.77 -1.51
C ASN A 97 -1.36 -21.16 -1.02
N LEU A 98 -2.05 -21.88 -0.15
CA LEU A 98 -3.25 -21.41 0.48
C LEU A 98 -2.85 -20.16 1.27
N LEU A 99 -3.18 -18.97 0.75
CA LEU A 99 -2.91 -17.73 1.43
C LEU A 99 -3.82 -17.68 2.66
N HIS A 100 -3.25 -17.92 3.83
CA HIS A 100 -3.95 -17.76 5.08
C HIS A 100 -4.05 -16.27 5.41
N TYR A 101 -5.27 -15.77 5.59
CA TYR A 101 -5.49 -14.39 6.01
C TYR A 101 -6.65 -14.28 7.00
N ALA A 102 -6.63 -13.21 7.79
CA ALA A 102 -7.74 -12.76 8.60
C ALA A 102 -8.09 -11.32 8.20
N ARG A 103 -9.38 -10.98 8.18
CA ARG A 103 -9.85 -9.63 7.86
C ARG A 103 -10.69 -9.10 9.01
N ILE A 104 -10.45 -7.85 9.40
CA ILE A 104 -11.27 -7.12 10.37
C ILE A 104 -11.68 -5.80 9.72
N ASP A 105 -12.98 -5.51 9.74
CA ASP A 105 -13.49 -4.22 9.28
C ASP A 105 -14.00 -3.42 10.46
N LEU A 106 -13.58 -2.16 10.54
CA LEU A 106 -14.08 -1.17 11.48
C LEU A 106 -14.75 -0.07 10.66
N GLU A 107 -16.08 -0.06 10.69
CA GLU A 107 -16.90 0.94 10.01
C GLU A 107 -17.19 2.11 10.95
N LEU A 108 -17.13 3.34 10.41
CA LEU A 108 -17.58 4.55 11.08
C LEU A 108 -19.05 4.78 10.75
N VAL A 109 -19.93 4.69 11.75
CA VAL A 109 -21.37 4.77 11.55
C VAL A 109 -21.79 6.22 11.29
N ASN A 110 -22.41 6.47 10.14
CA ASN A 110 -22.86 7.80 9.69
C ASN A 110 -21.73 8.81 9.42
N ALA A 111 -20.51 8.32 9.18
CA ALA A 111 -19.40 9.18 8.79
C ALA A 111 -19.52 9.65 7.33
N GLY A 112 -19.08 10.87 7.06
CA GLY A 112 -18.90 11.42 5.70
C GLY A 112 -17.50 11.12 5.19
N ILE A 113 -17.32 9.97 4.54
CA ILE A 113 -16.04 9.59 3.94
C ILE A 113 -16.19 9.61 2.42
N ASP A 114 -15.55 10.59 1.76
CA ASP A 114 -15.56 10.74 0.31
C ASP A 114 -14.13 10.99 -0.20
N LYS A 115 -13.88 10.97 -1.51
CA LYS A 115 -12.58 11.40 -2.05
C LYS A 115 -12.40 12.92 -1.92
N SER A 116 -13.47 13.70 -2.02
CA SER A 116 -13.41 15.16 -2.04
C SER A 116 -12.96 15.79 -0.73
N ASN A 117 -13.08 15.07 0.40
CA ASN A 117 -12.65 15.55 1.72
C ASN A 117 -11.33 14.93 2.19
N ILE A 118 -10.60 14.22 1.33
CA ILE A 118 -9.28 13.67 1.65
C ILE A 118 -8.19 14.68 1.30
N VAL A 119 -7.26 14.88 2.22
CA VAL A 119 -6.04 15.66 2.03
C VAL A 119 -4.83 14.78 2.30
N TYR A 120 -3.94 14.68 1.32
CA TYR A 120 -2.66 14.00 1.43
C TYR A 120 -1.60 15.01 1.85
N GLU A 121 -0.87 14.70 2.93
CA GLU A 121 0.09 15.59 3.57
C GLU A 121 1.46 14.89 3.69
N ASP A 122 2.54 15.67 3.67
CA ASP A 122 3.91 15.16 3.86
C ASP A 122 4.29 14.06 2.85
N GLU A 123 4.36 14.42 1.56
CA GLU A 123 4.82 13.52 0.49
C GLU A 123 6.20 12.94 0.82
N LEU A 124 6.33 11.62 0.69
CA LEU A 124 7.57 10.89 0.85
C LEU A 124 8.41 10.94 -0.43
N PRO A 125 9.75 10.86 -0.32
CA PRO A 125 10.61 10.79 -1.49
C PRO A 125 10.32 9.53 -2.31
N GLY A 126 10.43 9.64 -3.63
CA GLY A 126 10.26 8.52 -4.55
C GLY A 126 8.84 8.39 -5.12
N TYR A 127 8.56 7.18 -5.60
CA TYR A 127 7.27 6.78 -6.15
C TYR A 127 7.21 5.26 -6.35
N MET A 128 5.99 4.74 -6.53
CA MET A 128 5.75 3.34 -6.88
C MET A 128 5.20 3.21 -8.30
N ASN A 129 5.63 2.16 -8.99
CA ASN A 129 5.10 1.76 -10.28
C ASN A 129 4.41 0.40 -10.15
N TYR A 130 3.21 0.28 -10.68
CA TYR A 130 2.41 -0.94 -10.66
C TYR A 130 2.19 -1.46 -12.06
N TYR A 131 2.59 -2.72 -12.31
CA TYR A 131 2.34 -3.43 -13.55
C TYR A 131 1.40 -4.60 -13.23
N LEU A 132 0.11 -4.32 -13.22
CA LEU A 132 -0.93 -5.24 -12.74
C LEU A 132 -1.83 -5.68 -13.90
N PRO A 133 -2.43 -6.89 -13.86
CA PRO A 133 -3.34 -7.34 -14.92
C PRO A 133 -4.50 -6.37 -15.21
N GLN A 134 -5.02 -5.70 -14.17
CA GLN A 134 -6.09 -4.71 -14.30
C GLN A 134 -5.61 -3.32 -14.77
N SER A 135 -4.31 -3.13 -14.95
CA SER A 135 -3.71 -1.87 -15.42
C SER A 135 -2.69 -2.16 -16.54
N PRO A 136 -3.16 -2.42 -17.78
CA PRO A 136 -2.30 -2.86 -18.88
C PRO A 136 -1.16 -1.90 -19.23
N ASP A 137 -1.42 -0.59 -19.13
CA ASP A 137 -0.42 0.46 -19.37
C ASP A 137 0.46 0.74 -18.15
N GLY A 138 0.19 0.07 -17.02
CA GLY A 138 0.78 0.33 -15.72
C GLY A 138 0.21 1.58 -15.04
N LEU A 139 0.41 1.66 -13.72
CA LEU A 139 0.19 2.87 -12.94
C LEU A 139 1.56 3.36 -12.49
N LEU A 140 2.00 4.47 -13.08
CA LEU A 140 3.34 4.98 -12.87
C LEU A 140 3.34 6.17 -11.92
N PHE A 141 4.46 6.36 -11.22
CA PHE A 141 4.73 7.52 -10.38
C PHE A 141 3.74 7.73 -9.23
N VAL A 142 3.15 6.64 -8.71
CA VAL A 142 2.23 6.70 -7.57
C VAL A 142 2.97 7.19 -6.33
N LYS A 143 2.53 8.32 -5.79
CA LYS A 143 3.13 8.97 -4.62
C LYS A 143 2.68 8.32 -3.32
N THR A 144 3.53 8.48 -2.31
CA THR A 144 3.25 8.04 -0.93
C THR A 144 3.34 9.22 0.02
N TYR A 145 2.58 9.15 1.10
CA TYR A 145 2.41 10.25 2.06
C TYR A 145 2.59 9.77 3.49
N LYS A 146 3.20 10.59 4.37
CA LYS A 146 3.29 10.25 5.79
C LYS A 146 1.96 10.46 6.51
N LYS A 147 1.11 11.35 6.00
CA LYS A 147 -0.13 11.74 6.64
C LYS A 147 -1.26 11.85 5.63
N VAL A 148 -2.44 11.36 6.02
CA VAL A 148 -3.67 11.52 5.25
C VAL A 148 -4.77 11.95 6.19
N ARG A 149 -5.54 12.96 5.81
CA ARG A 149 -6.61 13.54 6.61
C ARG A 149 -7.92 13.46 5.86
N ILE A 150 -8.94 12.90 6.49
CA ILE A 150 -10.33 12.95 6.03
C ILE A 150 -11.00 14.06 6.83
N LYS A 151 -11.25 15.19 6.18
CA LYS A 151 -11.82 16.37 6.82
C LYS A 151 -13.31 16.20 7.07
N ASP A 152 -13.77 16.68 8.21
CA ASP A 152 -15.19 16.64 8.59
C ASP A 152 -15.80 15.24 8.41
N VAL A 153 -15.07 14.19 8.82
CA VAL A 153 -15.58 12.81 8.83
C VAL A 153 -16.87 12.71 9.65
N TYR A 154 -16.97 13.56 10.66
CA TYR A 154 -18.19 14.03 11.31
C TYR A 154 -18.10 15.55 11.40
N PRO A 155 -19.21 16.29 11.57
CA PRO A 155 -19.16 17.74 11.68
C PRO A 155 -18.15 18.23 12.74
N GLY A 156 -17.09 18.92 12.31
CA GLY A 156 -16.03 19.44 13.19
C GLY A 156 -15.04 18.40 13.73
N ILE A 157 -15.05 17.18 13.18
CA ILE A 157 -14.10 16.11 13.53
C ILE A 157 -13.39 15.64 12.27
N ASP A 158 -12.06 15.67 12.30
CA ASP A 158 -11.23 15.11 11.24
C ASP A 158 -10.76 13.70 11.63
N TRP A 159 -10.62 12.82 10.65
CA TRP A 159 -9.98 11.52 10.81
C TRP A 159 -8.59 11.55 10.20
N VAL A 160 -7.56 11.42 11.04
CA VAL A 160 -6.18 11.65 10.63
C VAL A 160 -5.39 10.36 10.76
N PHE A 161 -4.72 9.98 9.67
CA PHE A 161 -3.86 8.82 9.57
C PHE A 161 -2.41 9.27 9.48
N LYS A 162 -1.54 8.61 10.24
CA LYS A 162 -0.13 8.96 10.33
C LYS A 162 0.75 7.72 10.29
N ASN A 163 1.93 7.89 9.70
CA ASN A 163 3.06 6.99 9.85
C ASN A 163 4.21 7.75 10.51
N GLU A 164 4.43 7.48 11.79
CA GLU A 164 5.52 8.06 12.59
C GLU A 164 6.42 6.92 13.09
N ASP A 165 7.72 6.98 12.79
CA ASP A 165 8.70 5.95 13.17
C ASP A 165 8.24 4.50 12.82
N ASP A 166 7.74 4.32 11.60
CA ASP A 166 7.16 3.06 11.08
C ASP A 166 5.90 2.56 11.80
N LYS A 167 5.30 3.40 12.66
CA LYS A 167 4.06 3.08 13.39
C LYS A 167 2.86 3.74 12.74
N TRP A 168 2.07 2.90 12.10
CA TRP A 168 0.79 3.26 11.50
C TRP A 168 -0.26 3.41 12.58
N HIS A 169 -0.85 4.60 12.66
CA HIS A 169 -1.95 4.86 13.58
C HIS A 169 -2.91 5.87 12.97
N TYR A 170 -4.07 6.01 13.61
CA TYR A 170 -5.01 7.06 13.30
C TYR A 170 -5.51 7.69 14.59
N GLU A 171 -6.02 8.91 14.46
CA GLU A 171 -6.64 9.66 15.54
C GLU A 171 -7.82 10.47 15.01
N PHE A 172 -8.73 10.84 15.91
CA PHE A 172 -9.77 11.82 15.63
C PHE A 172 -9.34 13.16 16.20
N GLU A 173 -9.13 14.16 15.34
CA GLU A 173 -8.89 15.53 15.77
C GLU A 173 -10.24 16.23 15.93
N VAL A 174 -10.62 16.51 17.17
CA VAL A 174 -11.94 17.01 17.55
C VAL A 174 -11.90 18.53 17.72
N GLY A 175 -12.70 19.25 16.95
CA GLY A 175 -12.89 20.69 17.07
C GLY A 175 -13.59 21.08 18.38
N LYS A 176 -13.45 22.35 18.77
CA LYS A 176 -13.92 22.88 20.07
C LYS A 176 -15.39 22.61 20.38
N ASP A 177 -16.24 22.59 19.35
CA ASP A 177 -17.70 22.45 19.48
C ASP A 177 -18.24 21.15 18.87
N ALA A 178 -17.35 20.21 18.52
CA ALA A 178 -17.73 18.97 17.86
C ALA A 178 -18.25 17.92 18.85
N ASP A 179 -19.28 17.18 18.44
CA ASP A 179 -19.88 16.13 19.27
C ASP A 179 -19.08 14.81 19.16
N ILE A 180 -18.27 14.53 20.19
CA ILE A 180 -17.51 13.27 20.29
C ILE A 180 -18.44 12.04 20.28
N GLY A 181 -19.68 12.18 20.76
CA GLY A 181 -20.69 11.11 20.76
C GLY A 181 -21.13 10.67 19.36
N ALA A 182 -20.80 11.46 18.32
CA ALA A 182 -21.01 11.08 16.93
C ALA A 182 -20.10 9.93 16.49
N ILE A 183 -18.91 9.80 17.09
CA ILE A 183 -17.95 8.75 16.74
C ILE A 183 -18.48 7.39 17.19
N LYS A 184 -18.97 6.61 16.23
CA LYS A 184 -19.54 5.28 16.48
C LYS A 184 -18.86 4.25 15.59
N LEU A 185 -18.39 3.18 16.21
CA LEU A 185 -17.63 2.13 15.54
C LEU A 185 -18.48 0.86 15.41
N LYS A 186 -18.48 0.26 14.23
CA LYS A 186 -19.08 -1.06 13.99
C LYS A 186 -18.00 -2.02 13.50
N ILE A 187 -17.75 -3.06 14.28
CA ILE A 187 -16.75 -4.08 13.95
C ILE A 187 -17.42 -5.22 13.18
N LYS A 188 -16.81 -5.67 12.08
CA LYS A 188 -17.20 -6.86 11.31
C LYS A 188 -16.00 -7.79 11.13
N TYR A 189 -16.30 -9.06 10.89
CA TYR A 189 -15.33 -10.12 10.58
C TYR A 189 -14.30 -10.40 11.68
N ALA A 190 -14.54 -9.90 12.90
CA ALA A 190 -13.78 -10.25 14.10
C ALA A 190 -14.63 -11.04 15.08
N ASP A 191 -14.03 -12.11 15.63
CA ASP A 191 -14.57 -12.81 16.80
C ASP A 191 -14.51 -11.88 18.01
N HIS A 192 -15.66 -11.32 18.40
CA HIS A 192 -15.75 -10.43 19.56
C HIS A 192 -16.49 -11.13 20.69
N LYS A 193 -15.75 -11.54 21.74
CA LYS A 193 -16.33 -11.73 23.07
C LYS A 193 -16.02 -10.48 23.88
N ILE A 194 -16.92 -9.51 23.85
CA ILE A 194 -16.84 -8.35 24.74
C ILE A 194 -17.13 -8.85 26.15
N LYS A 195 -16.09 -9.02 26.97
CA LYS A 195 -16.31 -9.15 28.42
C LYS A 195 -16.89 -7.82 28.89
N LYS A 196 -18.12 -7.84 29.41
CA LYS A 196 -18.66 -6.68 30.14
C LYS A 196 -17.66 -6.33 31.24
N GLY A 197 -17.09 -5.12 31.16
CA GLY A 197 -16.38 -4.49 32.27
C GLY A 197 -17.36 -4.03 33.33
#